data_AF-A0A6V7KBE7-F1
#
_entry.id   AF-A0A6V7KBE7-F1
#
_cell.length_a   1.000
_cell.length_b   1.000
_cell.length_c   1.000
_cell.angle_alpha   90.00
_cell.angle_beta   90.00
_cell.angle_gamma   90.00
#
_symmetry.space_group_name_H-M   'P 1'
#
loop_
_entity.id
_entity.type
_entity.pdbx_description
1 polymer ?
#
loop_
_entity_poly.entity_id
_entity_poly.type
_entity_poly.pdbx_seq_one_letter_code
_entity_poly.pdbx_strand_id
1 'polypeptide(L)'
;MTLDKLNTGPKSAKQYVYDLLIAEYLWNHNYSYTVSVFASEAPLLVNFQKHIPEAGSALASRDKVKLQTDYVHHTLETLGIGPEGTDGLAIIEDYAKHDVPLLLAILKYFSQFRKKPKNNVEIVRDDLKVPTKNCRVQTDFPDRDFSVENARLISARKKLVEQKESFDNELREKEEALKQRASHIERQMKLLDEKLSQIHKLEEVVVSKEKKLEEDRKEEERKLYRKELELSVRENSLIREAERLERERDSYRQFEANLKKLQEELLKVKQELSTKDNIRVNTTSVSVQTEKCNNQMMELSNDQEKRELQNLVHEQKLRIEELTLRAVRLSRQLEEVQLFKYTTTNDSGKSLKNSQPSKTILSESSSTDDVIQDAKQRLKRLEEETLKADQFYFNSIIKSPL
;
A
#
# COMPACT_ATOMS: atom_id res chain seq x y z
N MET A 1 -8.02 11.39 2.74
CA MET A 1 -7.32 12.23 3.74
C MET A 1 -8.29 13.27 4.25
N THR A 2 -9.02 12.92 5.30
CA THR A 2 -9.91 13.82 6.03
C THR A 2 -9.06 14.57 7.04
N LEU A 3 -8.82 15.86 6.79
CA LEU A 3 -8.23 16.77 7.77
C LEU A 3 -9.18 16.83 8.98
N ASP A 4 -8.73 16.28 10.10
CA ASP A 4 -9.49 16.26 11.34
C ASP A 4 -9.89 17.68 11.76
N LYS A 5 -11.19 17.87 11.88
CA LYS A 5 -11.86 19.07 12.42
C LYS A 5 -11.69 19.17 13.95
N LEU A 6 -10.50 18.92 14.47
CA LEU A 6 -10.24 18.89 15.93
C LEU A 6 -9.75 20.21 16.51
N ASN A 7 -9.75 21.30 15.73
CA ASN A 7 -9.30 22.62 16.19
C ASN A 7 -10.30 23.76 15.91
N THR A 8 -11.61 23.46 15.94
CA THR A 8 -12.71 24.42 15.73
C THR A 8 -13.36 24.86 17.04
N GLY A 9 -12.56 25.16 18.06
CA GLY A 9 -13.00 26.03 19.16
C GLY A 9 -12.79 27.50 18.78
N PRO A 10 -13.55 28.47 19.33
CA PRO A 10 -13.27 29.88 19.11
C PRO A 10 -11.89 30.22 19.70
N LYS A 11 -10.90 30.40 18.83
CA LYS A 11 -9.55 30.83 19.24
C LYS A 11 -9.62 32.23 19.84
N SER A 12 -8.88 32.48 20.91
CA SER A 12 -8.72 33.83 21.46
C SER A 12 -8.09 34.76 20.41
N ALA A 13 -8.49 36.03 20.39
CA ALA A 13 -7.91 37.05 19.52
C ALA A 13 -6.38 37.13 19.62
N LYS A 14 -5.82 36.89 20.82
CA LYS A 14 -4.36 36.83 21.02
C LYS A 14 -3.71 35.64 20.32
N GLN A 15 -4.32 34.46 20.41
CA GLN A 15 -3.83 33.27 19.73
C GLN A 15 -3.87 33.44 18.21
N TYR A 16 -4.94 34.07 17.71
CA TYR A 16 -5.07 34.39 16.29
C TYR A 16 -3.96 35.33 15.78
N VAL A 17 -3.60 36.34 16.56
CA VAL A 17 -2.50 37.26 16.21
C VAL A 17 -1.14 36.56 16.23
N TYR A 18 -0.88 35.67 17.18
CA TYR A 18 0.35 34.87 17.18
C TYR A 18 0.43 33.93 15.98
N ASP A 19 -0.67 33.23 15.70
CA ASP A 19 -0.83 32.36 14.53
C ASP A 19 -0.56 33.14 13.22
N LEU A 20 -1.07 34.38 13.11
CA LEU A 20 -0.88 35.25 11.95
C LEU A 20 0.59 35.71 11.78
N LEU A 21 1.24 36.14 12.86
CA LEU A 21 2.64 36.58 12.85
C LEU A 21 3.61 35.44 12.50
N ILE A 22 3.32 34.24 13.01
CA ILE A 22 4.10 33.04 12.70
C ILE A 22 3.92 32.65 11.23
N ALA A 23 2.68 32.65 10.72
CA ALA A 23 2.41 32.36 9.31
C ALA A 23 3.12 33.33 8.36
N GLU A 24 3.08 34.63 8.65
CA GLU A 24 3.80 35.64 7.86
C GLU A 24 5.31 35.41 7.85
N TYR A 25 5.89 35.10 9.02
CA TYR A 25 7.32 34.84 9.15
C TYR A 25 7.73 33.60 8.32
N LEU A 26 6.99 32.50 8.44
CA LEU A 26 7.26 31.27 7.71
C LEU A 26 7.15 31.46 6.20
N TRP A 27 6.13 32.22 5.76
CA TRP A 27 5.91 32.56 4.36
C TRP A 27 7.07 33.40 3.78
N ASN A 28 7.47 34.46 4.48
CA ASN A 28 8.52 35.39 4.02
C ASN A 28 9.93 34.78 3.92
N HIS A 29 10.16 33.65 4.58
CA HIS A 29 11.44 32.95 4.59
C HIS A 29 11.48 31.71 3.68
N ASN A 30 10.42 31.43 2.89
CA ASN A 30 10.34 30.27 1.98
C ASN A 30 10.81 28.96 2.62
N TYR A 31 10.45 28.79 3.89
CA TYR A 31 10.95 27.68 4.66
C TYR A 31 10.37 26.37 4.09
N SER A 32 11.25 25.55 3.50
CA SER A 32 10.90 24.26 2.91
C SER A 32 10.92 23.21 4.03
N TYR A 33 9.76 22.75 4.49
CA TYR A 33 9.69 21.90 5.68
C TYR A 33 9.24 20.45 5.43
N THR A 34 9.65 19.58 6.35
CA THR A 34 9.35 18.16 6.46
C THR A 34 7.91 17.91 6.95
N VAL A 35 7.39 16.70 6.69
CA VAL A 35 5.97 16.29 6.85
C VAL A 35 5.34 16.61 8.23
N SER A 36 6.12 16.66 9.32
CA SER A 36 5.58 16.96 10.66
C SER A 36 5.14 18.41 10.84
N VAL A 37 5.79 19.35 10.15
CA VAL A 37 5.50 20.79 10.22
C VAL A 37 4.25 21.14 9.40
N PHE A 38 4.02 20.40 8.31
CA PHE A 38 2.82 20.55 7.47
C PHE A 38 1.51 20.31 8.23
N ALA A 39 1.49 19.41 9.23
CA ALA A 39 0.27 19.11 9.96
C ALA A 39 -0.16 20.22 10.93
N SER A 40 0.80 20.90 11.58
CA SER A 40 0.51 21.99 12.53
C SER A 40 0.45 23.37 11.90
N GLU A 41 1.20 23.62 10.81
CA GLU A 41 1.40 24.98 10.27
C GLU A 41 0.69 25.24 8.94
N ALA A 42 0.32 24.20 8.16
CA ALA A 42 -0.42 24.40 6.90
C ALA A 42 -1.77 25.12 7.09
N PRO A 43 -2.56 24.86 8.15
CA PRO A 43 -3.77 25.64 8.41
C PRO A 43 -3.49 27.13 8.67
N LEU A 44 -2.32 27.48 9.19
CA LEU A 44 -1.91 28.85 9.47
C LEU A 44 -1.60 29.61 8.17
N LEU A 45 -0.88 28.96 7.25
CA LEU A 45 -0.55 29.53 5.94
C LEU A 45 -1.79 29.71 5.04
N VAL A 46 -2.71 28.72 5.04
CA VAL A 46 -3.97 28.79 4.28
C VAL A 46 -4.88 29.91 4.81
N ASN A 47 -4.88 30.15 6.13
CA ASN A 47 -5.61 31.29 6.70
C ASN A 47 -4.93 32.61 6.39
N PHE A 48 -3.59 32.69 6.45
CA PHE A 48 -2.83 33.90 6.10
C PHE A 48 -3.10 34.39 4.67
N GLN A 49 -3.23 33.47 3.70
CA GLN A 49 -3.53 33.82 2.30
C GLN A 49 -4.84 34.61 2.13
N LYS A 50 -5.81 34.50 3.05
CA LYS A 50 -7.08 35.24 3.01
C LYS A 50 -6.96 36.71 3.45
N HIS A 51 -5.87 37.07 4.12
CA HIS A 51 -5.64 38.41 4.68
C HIS A 51 -4.65 39.24 3.85
N ILE A 52 -4.19 38.67 2.75
CA ILE A 52 -3.37 39.30 1.74
C ILE A 52 -4.30 39.98 0.72
N PRO A 53 -4.04 41.23 0.28
CA PRO A 53 -4.77 41.80 -0.85
C PRO A 53 -4.49 40.97 -2.11
N GLU A 54 -5.54 40.47 -2.78
CA GLU A 54 -5.42 39.81 -4.08
C GLU A 54 -4.85 40.80 -5.11
N ALA A 55 -3.53 40.77 -5.32
CA ALA A 55 -2.91 41.49 -6.41
C ALA A 55 -3.35 40.84 -7.72
N GLY A 56 -4.22 41.55 -8.45
CA GLY A 56 -4.66 41.15 -9.78
C GLY A 56 -3.47 40.81 -10.67
N SER A 57 -3.56 39.63 -11.29
CA SER A 57 -2.67 39.07 -12.32
C SER A 57 -1.86 40.13 -13.10
N ALA A 58 -0.64 40.39 -12.65
CA ALA A 58 0.43 40.91 -13.48
C ALA A 58 1.77 40.49 -12.86
N LEU A 59 2.62 39.86 -13.66
CA LEU A 59 4.02 39.60 -13.33
C LEU A 59 4.70 40.93 -12.97
N ALA A 60 4.88 41.21 -11.68
CA ALA A 60 5.65 42.37 -11.23
C ALA A 60 6.32 42.04 -9.89
N SER A 61 7.65 42.20 -9.88
CA SER A 61 8.60 42.27 -8.76
C SER A 61 8.45 41.30 -7.57
N ARG A 62 9.59 40.78 -7.10
CA ARG A 62 9.72 39.98 -5.86
C ARG A 62 9.49 40.81 -4.59
N ASP A 63 8.53 41.72 -4.60
CA ASP A 63 8.13 42.45 -3.41
C ASP A 63 7.31 41.50 -2.56
N LYS A 64 7.91 41.07 -1.45
CA LYS A 64 7.29 40.11 -0.53
C LYS A 64 5.97 40.69 -0.04
N VAL A 65 4.93 39.86 -0.10
CA VAL A 65 3.56 40.30 0.13
C VAL A 65 3.36 40.68 1.60
N LYS A 66 3.02 41.94 1.85
CA LYS A 66 2.81 42.51 3.19
C LYS A 66 1.34 42.41 3.63
N LEU A 67 1.13 42.37 4.95
CA LEU A 67 -0.19 42.44 5.58
C LEU A 67 -0.84 43.80 5.30
N GLN A 68 -2.17 43.78 5.14
CA GLN A 68 -2.97 45.00 5.04
C GLN A 68 -2.83 45.85 6.32
N THR A 69 -2.81 47.17 6.15
CA THR A 69 -2.59 48.14 7.22
C THR A 69 -3.55 47.95 8.40
N ASP A 70 -4.82 47.67 8.13
CA ASP A 70 -5.86 47.46 9.16
C ASP A 70 -5.53 46.27 10.08
N TYR A 71 -4.96 45.19 9.51
CA TYR A 71 -4.53 44.01 10.27
C TYR A 71 -3.26 44.25 11.06
N VAL A 72 -2.35 45.10 10.55
CA VAL A 72 -1.16 45.55 11.29
C VAL A 72 -1.60 46.35 12.52
N HIS A 73 -2.53 47.30 12.37
CA HIS A 73 -3.07 48.09 13.47
C HIS A 73 -3.74 47.21 14.53
N HIS A 74 -4.64 46.31 14.12
CA HIS A 74 -5.32 45.38 15.03
C HIS A 74 -4.33 44.44 15.75
N THR A 75 -3.28 43.98 15.05
CA THR A 75 -2.23 43.12 15.63
C THR A 75 -1.47 43.85 16.73
N LEU A 76 -1.06 45.09 16.49
CA LEU A 76 -0.37 45.91 17.49
C LEU A 76 -1.25 46.19 18.70
N GLU A 77 -2.51 46.58 18.47
CA GLU A 77 -3.47 46.86 19.54
C GLU A 77 -3.72 45.62 20.42
N THR A 78 -3.88 44.44 19.80
CA THR A 78 -4.08 43.16 20.52
C THR A 78 -2.85 42.77 21.35
N LEU A 79 -1.65 43.16 20.93
CA LEU A 79 -0.40 42.96 21.66
C LEU A 79 -0.15 44.04 22.74
N GLY A 80 -1.05 45.03 22.87
CA GLY A 80 -0.95 46.12 23.83
C GLY A 80 -0.03 47.25 23.38
N ILE A 81 0.32 47.32 22.09
CA ILE A 81 1.08 48.42 21.48
C ILE A 81 0.08 49.35 20.80
N GLY A 82 0.00 50.60 21.26
CA GLY A 82 -0.89 51.59 20.64
C GLY A 82 -0.42 51.89 19.20
N PRO A 83 -1.23 51.60 18.16
CA PRO A 83 -0.80 51.77 16.78
C PRO A 83 -0.58 53.25 16.40
N GLU A 84 -1.33 54.16 17.02
CA GLU A 84 -1.19 55.62 16.87
C GLU A 84 -0.09 56.23 17.77
N GLY A 85 0.51 55.42 18.65
CA GLY A 85 1.61 55.86 19.50
C GLY A 85 2.91 56.00 18.71
N THR A 86 3.87 56.78 19.23
CA THR A 86 5.23 56.91 18.64
C THR A 86 5.89 55.55 18.40
N ASP A 87 5.56 54.60 19.27
CA ASP A 87 6.04 53.22 19.25
C ASP A 87 5.40 52.38 18.15
N GLY A 88 4.08 52.46 17.99
CA GLY A 88 3.34 51.79 16.92
C GLY A 88 3.70 52.33 15.55
N LEU A 89 3.77 53.67 15.41
CA LEU A 89 4.16 54.34 14.17
C LEU A 89 5.58 53.97 13.74
N ALA A 90 6.53 53.86 14.66
CA ALA A 90 7.90 53.42 14.35
C ALA A 90 7.93 51.98 13.82
N ILE A 91 7.11 51.08 14.36
CA ILE A 91 7.01 49.69 13.90
C ILE A 91 6.34 49.62 12.52
N ILE A 92 5.25 50.38 12.32
CA ILE A 92 4.52 50.44 11.04
C ILE A 92 5.43 51.01 9.95
N GLU A 93 6.21 52.05 10.26
CA GLU A 93 7.15 52.67 9.33
C GLU A 93 8.34 51.74 9.01
N ASP A 94 8.89 51.04 10.02
CA ASP A 94 9.96 50.04 9.81
C ASP A 94 9.46 48.87 8.95
N TYR A 95 8.23 48.40 9.19
CA TYR A 95 7.57 47.34 8.41
C TYR A 95 7.24 47.78 6.97
N ALA A 96 6.78 49.02 6.78
CA ALA A 96 6.49 49.55 5.45
C ALA A 96 7.77 49.72 4.62
N LYS A 97 8.86 50.22 5.23
CA LYS A 97 10.12 50.54 4.54
C LYS A 97 11.06 49.35 4.34
N HIS A 98 11.04 48.35 5.23
CA HIS A 98 11.95 47.20 5.15
C HIS A 98 11.20 45.93 4.78
N ASP A 99 11.85 45.04 4.03
CA ASP A 99 11.30 43.73 3.64
C ASP A 99 11.47 42.68 4.75
N VAL A 100 11.00 43.03 5.94
CA VAL A 100 11.03 42.17 7.13
C VAL A 100 9.61 41.82 7.58
N PRO A 101 9.34 40.58 8.03
CA PRO A 101 8.07 40.21 8.64
C PRO A 101 7.73 41.11 9.83
N LEU A 102 6.44 41.38 10.06
CA LEU A 102 5.96 42.23 11.15
C LEU A 102 6.47 41.74 12.51
N LEU A 103 6.54 40.42 12.70
CA LEU A 103 7.10 39.80 13.90
C LEU A 103 8.54 40.29 14.19
N LEU A 104 9.39 40.37 13.16
CA LEU A 104 10.76 40.83 13.34
C LEU A 104 10.84 42.34 13.61
N ALA A 105 9.97 43.15 13.00
CA ALA A 105 9.88 44.58 13.28
C ALA A 105 9.49 44.84 14.75
N ILE A 106 8.51 44.10 15.26
CA ILE A 106 8.08 44.14 16.68
C ILE A 106 9.22 43.69 17.61
N LEU A 107 9.89 42.58 17.30
CA LEU A 107 10.99 42.07 18.12
C LEU A 107 12.21 43.00 18.11
N LYS A 108 12.52 43.62 16.96
CA LYS A 108 13.57 44.63 16.83
C LYS A 108 13.28 45.83 17.73
N TYR A 109 12.03 46.29 17.77
CA TYR A 109 11.59 47.33 18.69
C TYR A 109 11.80 46.90 20.16
N PHE A 110 11.33 45.74 20.61
CA PHE A 110 11.57 45.26 21.98
C PHE A 110 13.05 45.08 22.34
N SER A 111 13.89 44.72 21.37
CA SER A 111 15.33 44.59 21.57
C SER A 111 16.03 45.94 21.84
N GLN A 112 15.48 47.05 21.33
CA GLN A 112 15.99 48.40 21.56
C GLN A 112 15.66 48.90 22.98
N PHE A 113 14.57 48.42 23.61
CA PHE A 113 14.26 48.73 25.01
C PHE A 113 15.26 48.15 26.00
N ARG A 114 15.88 47.00 25.67
CA ARG A 114 16.95 46.43 26.50
C ARG A 114 18.27 47.20 26.39
N LYS A 115 18.41 48.08 25.39
CA LYS A 115 19.62 48.89 25.14
C LYS A 115 19.48 50.35 25.55
N LYS A 116 18.39 50.77 26.22
CA LYS A 116 18.40 52.05 26.93
C LYS A 116 19.45 51.96 28.04
N PRO A 117 20.49 52.82 28.07
CA PRO A 117 21.35 52.90 29.23
C PRO A 117 20.44 53.26 30.41
N LYS A 118 20.42 52.39 31.41
CA LYS A 118 19.87 52.74 32.72
C LYS A 118 20.57 54.04 33.10
N ASN A 119 19.82 55.14 33.14
CA ASN A 119 20.29 56.35 33.79
C ASN A 119 20.83 55.92 35.15
N ASN A 120 22.11 56.21 35.35
CA ASN A 120 22.85 55.93 36.55
C ASN A 120 22.04 56.44 37.75
N VAL A 121 21.46 55.51 38.53
CA VAL A 121 21.37 55.73 39.96
C VAL A 121 22.80 55.53 40.44
N GLU A 122 23.54 56.63 40.39
CA GLU A 122 24.81 56.80 41.08
C GLU A 122 24.50 56.58 42.56
N ILE A 123 24.78 55.37 43.04
CA ILE A 123 24.98 55.13 44.46
C ILE A 123 26.27 55.89 44.76
N VAL A 124 26.11 57.17 45.11
CA VAL A 124 27.14 57.98 45.73
C VAL A 124 27.51 57.26 47.01
N ARG A 125 28.56 56.44 46.94
CA ARG A 125 29.39 56.16 48.11
C ARG A 125 30.10 57.46 48.41
N ASP A 126 29.50 58.26 49.28
CA ASP A 126 30.16 59.36 49.97
C ASP A 126 31.22 58.77 50.90
N ASP A 127 32.36 58.38 50.32
CA ASP A 127 33.64 58.33 51.01
C ASP A 127 34.21 59.75 51.12
N LEU A 128 33.45 60.65 51.77
CA LEU A 128 33.99 61.88 52.32
C LEU A 128 34.30 61.64 53.80
N LYS A 129 35.61 61.52 54.07
CA LYS A 129 36.21 61.67 55.39
C LYS A 129 35.84 63.04 55.97
N VAL A 130 34.73 63.09 56.69
CA VAL A 130 34.42 64.16 57.66
C VAL A 130 35.01 63.73 59.01
N PRO A 131 35.79 64.56 59.70
CA PRO A 131 36.25 64.25 61.04
C PRO A 131 35.04 64.16 61.96
N THR A 132 34.78 62.95 62.49
CA THR A 132 33.79 62.69 63.53
C THR A 132 34.21 63.47 64.78
N LYS A 133 33.76 64.72 64.87
CA LYS A 133 33.66 65.42 66.15
C LYS A 133 32.76 64.57 67.03
N ASN A 134 33.31 64.11 68.15
CA ASN A 134 32.56 63.57 69.27
C ASN A 134 31.50 64.59 69.72
N CYS A 135 30.31 64.55 69.12
CA CYS A 135 29.10 65.05 69.76
C CYS A 135 28.71 64.01 70.81
N ARG A 136 29.37 64.10 71.97
CA ARG A 136 28.88 63.53 73.21
C ARG A 136 27.60 64.29 73.53
N VAL A 137 26.46 63.79 73.05
CA VAL A 137 25.16 64.29 73.51
C VAL A 137 25.01 63.76 74.92
N GLN A 138 25.36 64.61 75.89
CA GLN A 138 25.02 64.42 77.28
C GLN A 138 23.51 64.66 77.38
N THR A 139 22.74 63.59 77.19
CA THR A 139 21.35 63.58 77.61
C THR A 139 21.31 63.16 79.06
N ASP A 140 21.25 64.15 79.96
CA ASP A 140 20.85 63.94 81.36
C ASP A 140 19.35 63.61 81.36
N PHE A 141 19.00 62.36 81.00
CA PHE A 141 17.66 61.83 81.23
C PHE A 141 17.58 61.36 82.68
N PRO A 142 16.55 61.74 83.46
CA PRO A 142 16.38 61.21 84.80
C PRO A 142 16.18 59.69 84.73
N ASP A 143 16.88 58.95 85.60
CA ASP A 143 16.87 57.46 85.72
C ASP A 143 15.45 56.82 85.77
N ARG A 144 14.40 57.61 86.01
CA ARG A 144 13.01 57.13 86.03
C ARG A 144 12.42 56.89 84.64
N ASP A 145 12.88 57.57 83.58
CA ASP A 145 12.33 57.39 82.22
C ASP A 145 12.92 56.15 81.51
N PHE A 146 14.18 55.80 81.82
CA PHE A 146 14.85 54.59 81.31
C PHE A 146 14.13 53.28 81.68
N SER A 147 13.52 53.21 82.86
CA SER A 147 12.79 52.01 83.29
C SER A 147 11.52 51.77 82.47
N VAL A 148 10.81 52.83 82.08
CA VAL A 148 9.57 52.73 81.30
C VAL A 148 9.88 52.41 79.83
N GLU A 149 10.91 53.04 79.28
CA GLU A 149 11.37 52.73 77.92
C GLU A 149 11.94 51.32 77.80
N ASN A 150 12.70 50.84 78.78
CA ASN A 150 13.22 49.47 78.77
C ASN A 150 12.08 48.44 78.89
N ALA A 151 11.05 48.70 79.71
CA ALA A 151 9.86 47.85 79.75
C ALA A 151 9.11 47.83 78.42
N ARG A 152 8.99 48.98 77.73
CA ARG A 152 8.42 49.06 76.38
C ARG A 152 9.25 48.28 75.37
N LEU A 153 10.58 48.40 75.41
CA LEU A 153 11.52 47.69 74.55
C LEU A 153 11.42 46.17 74.75
N ILE A 154 11.34 45.69 76.00
CA ILE A 154 11.16 44.27 76.33
C ILE A 154 9.84 43.77 75.77
N SER A 155 8.74 44.52 75.93
CA SER A 155 7.44 44.14 75.38
C SER A 155 7.41 44.13 73.85
N ALA A 156 8.07 45.10 73.20
CA ALA A 156 8.21 45.16 71.75
C ALA A 156 9.03 43.99 71.23
N ARG A 157 10.15 43.66 71.89
CA ARG A 157 10.98 42.50 71.56
C ARG A 157 10.20 41.20 71.70
N LYS A 158 9.40 41.04 72.77
CA LYS A 158 8.54 39.87 72.96
C LYS A 158 7.52 39.72 71.82
N LYS A 159 6.83 40.80 71.46
CA LYS A 159 5.89 40.81 70.31
C LYS A 159 6.58 40.44 68.99
N LEU A 160 7.81 40.92 68.78
CA LEU A 160 8.59 40.63 67.58
C LEU A 160 8.97 39.14 67.50
N VAL A 161 9.33 38.53 68.64
CA VAL A 161 9.59 37.09 68.73
C VAL A 161 8.32 36.29 68.47
N GLU A 162 7.18 36.65 69.08
CA GLU A 162 5.89 35.99 68.85
C GLU A 162 5.46 36.10 67.36
N GLN A 163 5.64 37.27 66.73
CA GLN A 163 5.38 37.46 65.31
C GLN A 163 6.30 36.60 64.44
N LYS A 164 7.59 36.56 64.75
CA LYS A 164 8.55 35.71 64.04
C LYS A 164 8.14 34.24 64.12
N GLU A 165 7.81 33.74 65.31
CA GLU A 165 7.35 32.36 65.48
C GLU A 165 6.07 32.08 64.69
N SER A 166 5.13 33.03 64.64
CA SER A 166 3.92 32.89 63.82
C SER A 166 4.21 32.79 62.32
N PHE A 167 5.13 33.62 61.81
CA PHE A 167 5.56 33.55 60.41
C PHE A 167 6.37 32.29 60.10
N ASP A 168 7.24 31.85 61.01
CA ASP A 168 8.02 30.62 60.83
C ASP A 168 7.09 29.38 60.79
N ASN A 169 5.99 29.39 61.57
CA ASN A 169 4.98 28.34 61.52
C ASN A 169 4.15 28.40 60.23
N GLU A 170 3.69 29.58 59.80
CA GLU A 170 2.95 29.74 58.53
C GLU A 170 3.82 29.30 57.34
N LEU A 171 5.10 29.68 57.33
CA LEU A 171 6.05 29.26 56.30
C LEU A 171 6.17 27.73 56.24
N ARG A 172 6.31 27.07 57.40
CA ARG A 172 6.39 25.61 57.49
C ARG A 172 5.13 24.93 56.96
N GLU A 173 3.95 25.43 57.31
CA GLU A 173 2.67 24.90 56.80
C GLU A 173 2.59 25.03 55.27
N LYS A 174 3.02 26.18 54.71
CA LYS A 174 3.06 26.38 53.25
C LYS A 174 4.07 25.44 52.58
N GLU A 175 5.24 25.25 53.16
CA GLU A 175 6.26 24.32 52.67
C GLU A 175 5.75 22.88 52.67
N GLU A 176 5.12 22.43 53.75
CA GLU A 176 4.52 21.10 53.85
C GLU A 176 3.39 20.90 52.82
N ALA A 177 2.51 21.89 52.66
CA ALA A 177 1.45 21.87 51.66
C ALA A 177 2.01 21.80 50.22
N LEU A 178 3.07 22.56 49.93
CA LEU A 178 3.77 22.51 48.65
C LEU A 178 4.43 21.15 48.41
N LYS A 179 5.06 20.56 49.43
CA LYS A 179 5.68 19.24 49.36
C LYS A 179 4.64 18.15 49.09
N GLN A 180 3.49 18.21 49.76
CA GLN A 180 2.37 17.29 49.51
C GLN A 180 1.86 17.44 48.07
N ARG A 181 1.67 18.67 47.59
CA ARG A 181 1.25 18.93 46.20
C ARG A 181 2.27 18.41 45.19
N ALA A 182 3.56 18.65 45.42
CA ALA A 182 4.63 18.14 44.56
C ALA A 182 4.63 16.61 44.51
N SER A 183 4.47 15.94 45.66
CA SER A 183 4.37 14.47 45.72
C SER A 183 3.13 13.92 44.98
N HIS A 184 2.04 14.68 44.96
CA HIS A 184 0.83 14.31 44.25
C HIS A 184 1.03 14.43 42.74
N ILE A 185 1.64 15.52 42.28
CA ILE A 185 1.99 15.74 40.87
C ILE A 185 2.95 14.64 40.40
N GLU A 186 3.97 14.29 41.18
CA GLU A 186 4.93 13.23 40.81
C GLU A 186 4.24 11.88 40.64
N ARG A 187 3.29 11.53 41.52
CA ARG A 187 2.48 10.31 41.39
C ARG A 187 1.60 10.34 40.13
N GLN A 188 0.99 11.48 39.82
CA GLN A 188 0.20 11.65 38.60
C GLN A 188 1.06 11.53 37.34
N MET A 189 2.28 12.07 37.35
CA MET A 189 3.22 11.94 36.24
C MET A 189 3.61 10.48 36.01
N LYS A 190 3.98 9.73 37.06
CA LYS A 190 4.29 8.30 36.93
C LYS A 190 3.11 7.50 36.36
N LEU A 191 1.89 7.77 36.83
CA LEU A 191 0.69 7.13 36.31
C LEU A 191 0.45 7.46 34.81
N LEU A 192 0.72 8.70 34.40
CA LEU A 192 0.62 9.11 33.00
C LEU A 192 1.66 8.40 32.15
N ASP A 193 2.90 8.30 32.61
CA ASP A 193 3.98 7.59 31.90
C ASP A 193 3.67 6.09 31.73
N GLU A 194 3.12 5.45 32.76
CA GLU A 194 2.65 4.06 32.68
C GLU A 194 1.54 3.90 31.63
N LYS A 195 0.56 4.80 31.61
CA LYS A 195 -0.53 4.78 30.63
C LYS A 195 -0.02 5.04 29.22
N LEU A 196 0.92 5.97 29.03
CA LEU A 196 1.56 6.21 27.73
C LEU A 196 2.30 4.97 27.25
N SER A 197 3.05 4.31 28.13
CA SER A 197 3.73 3.04 27.79
C SER A 197 2.72 1.95 27.38
N GLN A 198 1.57 1.85 28.05
CA GLN A 198 0.51 0.91 27.67
C GLN A 198 -0.11 1.25 26.30
N ILE A 199 -0.34 2.53 26.02
CA ILE A 199 -0.86 3.00 24.72
C ILE A 199 0.11 2.65 23.60
N HIS A 200 1.41 2.94 23.77
CA HIS A 200 2.42 2.59 22.76
C HIS A 200 2.48 1.08 22.49
N LYS A 201 2.40 0.24 23.53
CA LYS A 201 2.33 -1.22 23.34
C LYS A 201 1.08 -1.64 22.57
N LEU A 202 -0.07 -1.02 22.84
CA LEU A 202 -1.31 -1.30 22.09
C LEU A 202 -1.19 -0.84 20.64
N GLU A 203 -0.60 0.32 20.40
CA GLU A 203 -0.34 0.85 19.06
C GLU A 203 0.54 -0.09 18.24
N GLU A 204 1.64 -0.61 18.81
CA GLU A 204 2.49 -1.61 18.16
C GLU A 204 1.73 -2.90 17.81
N VAL A 205 0.85 -3.37 18.71
CA VAL A 205 0.00 -4.54 18.45
C VAL A 205 -1.02 -4.27 17.35
N VAL A 206 -1.61 -3.08 17.29
CA VAL A 206 -2.55 -2.70 16.23
C VAL A 206 -1.83 -2.63 14.89
N VAL A 207 -0.70 -1.92 14.81
CA VAL A 207 0.09 -1.78 13.58
C VAL A 207 0.55 -3.13 13.05
N SER A 208 1.02 -4.02 13.93
CA SER A 208 1.43 -5.38 13.52
C SER A 208 0.26 -6.23 13.02
N LYS A 209 -0.93 -6.11 13.63
CA LYS A 209 -2.15 -6.79 13.16
C LYS A 209 -2.66 -6.24 11.83
N GLU A 210 -2.66 -4.92 11.65
CA GLU A 210 -3.04 -4.28 10.39
C GLU A 210 -2.13 -4.71 9.25
N LYS A 211 -0.81 -4.74 9.49
CA LYS A 211 0.16 -5.23 8.51
C LYS A 211 -0.13 -6.68 8.11
N LYS A 212 -0.40 -7.55 9.09
CA LYS A 212 -0.74 -8.96 8.82
C LYS A 212 -2.01 -9.11 8.00
N LEU A 213 -3.08 -8.37 8.36
CA LEU A 213 -4.34 -8.39 7.62
C LEU A 213 -4.15 -7.94 6.16
N GLU A 214 -3.32 -6.93 5.93
CA GLU A 214 -3.03 -6.46 4.58
C GLU A 214 -2.21 -7.47 3.76
N GLU A 215 -1.31 -8.22 4.39
CA GLU A 215 -0.59 -9.33 3.75
C GLU A 215 -1.54 -10.49 3.40
N ASP A 216 -2.41 -10.89 4.34
CA ASP A 216 -3.40 -11.95 4.14
C ASP A 216 -4.36 -11.58 3.00
N ARG A 217 -4.87 -10.33 2.97
CA ARG A 217 -5.72 -9.80 1.90
C ARG A 217 -5.05 -9.88 0.53
N LYS A 218 -3.79 -9.48 0.42
CA LYS A 218 -3.02 -9.57 -0.84
C LYS A 218 -2.81 -11.02 -1.27
N GLU A 219 -2.63 -11.95 -0.34
CA GLU A 219 -2.52 -13.37 -0.67
C GLU A 219 -3.84 -13.93 -1.20
N GLU A 220 -4.97 -13.58 -0.58
CA GLU A 220 -6.31 -13.96 -1.03
C GLU A 220 -6.63 -13.41 -2.42
N GLU A 221 -6.31 -12.13 -2.69
CA GLU A 221 -6.47 -11.52 -4.01
C GLU A 221 -5.67 -12.28 -5.08
N ARG A 222 -4.42 -12.67 -4.79
CA ARG A 222 -3.61 -13.51 -5.70
C ARG A 222 -4.21 -14.89 -5.91
N LYS A 223 -4.79 -15.50 -4.86
CA LYS A 223 -5.47 -16.80 -4.98
C LYS A 223 -6.72 -16.70 -5.85
N LEU A 224 -7.53 -15.66 -5.68
CA LEU A 224 -8.71 -15.39 -6.50
C LEU A 224 -8.31 -15.18 -7.96
N TYR A 225 -7.31 -14.34 -8.23
CA TYR A 225 -6.83 -14.09 -9.59
C TYR A 225 -6.37 -15.37 -10.30
N ARG A 226 -5.62 -16.24 -9.60
CA ARG A 226 -5.21 -17.54 -10.17
C ARG A 226 -6.40 -18.43 -10.50
N LYS A 227 -7.41 -18.46 -9.63
CA LYS A 227 -8.62 -19.26 -9.83
C LYS A 227 -9.47 -18.71 -10.98
N GLU A 228 -9.56 -17.39 -11.10
CA GLU A 228 -10.24 -16.73 -12.21
C GLU A 228 -9.58 -17.06 -13.55
N LEU A 229 -8.24 -17.03 -13.62
CA LEU A 229 -7.50 -17.45 -14.80
C LEU A 229 -7.75 -18.93 -15.15
N GLU A 230 -7.71 -19.82 -14.17
CA GLU A 230 -8.01 -21.25 -14.36
C GLU A 230 -9.44 -21.47 -14.89
N LEU A 231 -10.42 -20.76 -14.32
CA LEU A 231 -11.81 -20.83 -14.78
C LEU A 231 -11.97 -20.29 -16.20
N SER A 232 -11.31 -19.19 -16.56
CA SER A 232 -11.35 -18.65 -17.91
C SER A 232 -10.76 -19.62 -18.94
N VAL A 233 -9.66 -20.31 -18.61
CA VAL A 233 -9.08 -21.34 -19.49
C VAL A 233 -10.03 -22.53 -19.65
N ARG A 234 -10.70 -22.97 -18.57
CA ARG A 234 -11.70 -24.03 -18.63
C ARG A 234 -12.91 -23.63 -19.46
N GLU A 235 -13.44 -22.43 -19.24
CA GLU A 235 -14.56 -21.87 -20.00
C GLU A 235 -14.25 -21.84 -21.50
N ASN A 236 -13.09 -21.28 -21.88
CA ASN A 236 -12.64 -21.28 -23.28
C ASN A 236 -12.54 -22.68 -23.88
N SER A 237 -12.10 -23.67 -23.09
CA SER A 237 -12.02 -25.06 -23.54
C SER A 237 -13.40 -25.66 -23.76
N LEU A 238 -14.35 -25.39 -22.86
CA LEU A 238 -15.74 -25.84 -22.96
C LEU A 238 -16.47 -25.18 -24.14
N ILE A 239 -16.22 -23.89 -24.40
CA ILE A 239 -16.78 -23.18 -25.56
C ILE A 239 -16.32 -23.85 -26.86
N ARG A 240 -15.01 -24.11 -27.01
CA ARG A 240 -14.47 -24.81 -28.20
C ARG A 240 -15.07 -26.20 -28.37
N GLU A 241 -15.28 -26.91 -27.27
CA GLU A 241 -15.88 -28.24 -27.29
C GLU A 241 -17.37 -28.18 -27.68
N ALA A 242 -18.12 -27.20 -27.17
CA ALA A 242 -19.49 -26.96 -27.57
C ALA A 242 -19.58 -26.62 -29.07
N GLU A 243 -18.70 -25.77 -29.59
CA GLU A 243 -18.60 -25.46 -31.02
C GLU A 243 -18.23 -26.69 -31.88
N ARG A 244 -17.39 -27.60 -31.35
CA ARG A 244 -17.05 -28.86 -32.01
C ARG A 244 -18.28 -29.77 -32.11
N LEU A 245 -19.00 -29.95 -31.02
CA LEU A 245 -20.20 -30.78 -30.95
C LEU A 245 -21.34 -30.22 -31.81
N GLU A 246 -21.49 -28.90 -31.87
CA GLU A 246 -22.47 -28.26 -32.76
C GLU A 246 -22.17 -28.55 -34.23
N ARG A 247 -20.91 -28.42 -34.65
CA ARG A 247 -20.49 -28.78 -36.01
C ARG A 247 -20.73 -30.25 -36.32
N GLU A 248 -20.50 -31.14 -35.35
CA GLU A 248 -20.76 -32.57 -35.52
C GLU A 248 -22.27 -32.84 -35.66
N ARG A 249 -23.11 -32.23 -34.83
CA ARG A 249 -24.57 -32.31 -34.93
C ARG A 249 -25.08 -31.81 -36.28
N ASP A 250 -24.53 -30.71 -36.78
CA ASP A 250 -24.92 -30.15 -38.08
C ASP A 250 -24.48 -31.06 -39.22
N SER A 251 -23.31 -31.72 -39.10
CA SER A 251 -22.88 -32.77 -40.02
C SER A 251 -23.83 -33.98 -40.02
N TYR A 252 -24.28 -34.45 -38.85
CA TYR A 252 -25.27 -35.52 -38.75
C TYR A 252 -26.60 -35.13 -39.39
N ARG A 253 -27.07 -33.89 -39.19
CA ARG A 253 -28.28 -33.39 -39.87
C ARG A 253 -28.14 -33.41 -41.39
N GLN A 254 -26.96 -33.03 -41.91
CA GLN A 254 -26.68 -33.10 -43.34
C GLN A 254 -26.64 -34.54 -43.85
N PHE A 255 -26.04 -35.46 -43.07
CA PHE A 255 -26.02 -36.89 -43.38
C PHE A 255 -27.44 -37.47 -43.43
N GLU A 256 -28.30 -37.17 -42.44
CA GLU A 256 -29.70 -37.59 -42.45
C GLU A 256 -30.48 -37.07 -43.65
N ALA A 257 -30.26 -35.80 -44.04
CA ALA A 257 -30.88 -35.22 -45.22
C ALA A 257 -30.43 -35.95 -46.51
N ASN A 258 -29.14 -36.28 -46.62
CA ASN A 258 -28.61 -37.05 -47.75
C ASN A 258 -29.13 -38.49 -47.77
N LEU A 259 -29.26 -39.13 -46.60
CA LEU A 259 -29.84 -40.47 -46.48
C LEU A 259 -31.29 -40.51 -46.96
N LYS A 260 -32.09 -39.50 -46.59
CA LYS A 260 -33.48 -39.34 -47.09
C LYS A 260 -33.51 -39.19 -48.61
N LYS A 261 -32.65 -38.34 -49.18
CA LYS A 261 -32.54 -38.19 -50.65
C LYS A 261 -32.17 -39.52 -51.33
N LEU A 262 -31.22 -40.26 -50.77
CA LEU A 262 -30.81 -41.56 -51.31
C LEU A 262 -31.94 -42.60 -51.24
N GLN A 263 -32.73 -42.61 -50.15
CA GLN A 263 -33.90 -43.46 -50.03
C GLN A 263 -34.97 -43.10 -51.07
N GLU A 264 -35.22 -41.81 -51.31
CA GLU A 264 -36.11 -41.34 -52.37
C GLU A 264 -35.61 -41.76 -53.76
N GLU A 265 -34.31 -41.65 -54.04
CA GLU A 265 -33.70 -42.11 -55.29
C GLU A 265 -33.80 -43.63 -55.46
N LEU A 266 -33.54 -44.41 -54.41
CA LEU A 266 -33.74 -45.86 -54.44
C LEU A 266 -35.19 -46.23 -54.72
N LEU A 267 -36.16 -45.51 -54.14
CA LEU A 267 -37.58 -45.71 -54.44
C LEU A 267 -37.90 -45.38 -55.90
N LYS A 268 -37.34 -44.30 -56.46
CA LYS A 268 -37.48 -43.95 -57.88
C LYS A 268 -36.89 -45.02 -58.80
N VAL A 269 -35.66 -45.47 -58.55
CA VAL A 269 -35.01 -46.54 -59.33
C VAL A 269 -35.79 -47.85 -59.24
N LYS A 270 -36.27 -48.21 -58.04
CA LYS A 270 -37.12 -49.40 -57.85
C LYS A 270 -38.43 -49.29 -58.63
N GLN A 271 -39.06 -48.11 -58.64
CA GLN A 271 -40.23 -47.87 -59.48
C GLN A 271 -39.87 -48.02 -60.95
N GLU A 272 -38.83 -47.35 -61.45
CA GLU A 272 -38.39 -47.45 -62.85
C GLU A 272 -38.08 -48.88 -63.31
N LEU A 273 -37.43 -49.69 -62.46
CA LEU A 273 -37.17 -51.11 -62.73
C LEU A 273 -38.47 -51.93 -62.75
N SER A 274 -39.37 -51.70 -61.80
CA SER A 274 -40.68 -52.35 -61.78
C SER A 274 -41.57 -51.94 -62.96
N THR A 275 -41.44 -50.71 -63.47
CA THR A 275 -42.13 -50.28 -64.70
C THR A 275 -41.52 -50.96 -65.93
N LYS A 276 -40.21 -51.19 -65.97
CA LYS A 276 -39.55 -51.96 -67.04
C LYS A 276 -39.98 -53.43 -67.07
N ASP A 277 -40.26 -54.03 -65.92
CA ASP A 277 -40.82 -55.40 -65.86
C ASP A 277 -42.29 -55.48 -66.34
N ASN A 278 -43.02 -54.35 -66.32
CA ASN A 278 -44.40 -54.26 -66.80
C ASN A 278 -44.54 -53.85 -68.28
N ILE A 279 -43.46 -53.38 -68.92
CA ILE A 279 -43.42 -53.27 -70.37
C ILE A 279 -42.97 -54.61 -70.91
N ARG A 280 -43.95 -55.50 -71.08
CA ARG A 280 -43.89 -56.70 -71.92
C ARG A 280 -43.68 -56.25 -73.38
N VAL A 281 -42.51 -55.70 -73.69
CA VAL A 281 -42.04 -55.57 -75.06
C VAL A 281 -41.84 -57.00 -75.54
N ASN A 282 -42.58 -57.35 -76.59
CA ASN A 282 -42.22 -58.41 -77.51
C ASN A 282 -40.86 -58.06 -78.13
N THR A 283 -39.77 -58.27 -77.40
CA THR A 283 -38.45 -58.46 -77.98
C THR A 283 -38.15 -59.93 -77.84
N THR A 284 -38.21 -60.59 -78.99
CA THR A 284 -37.63 -61.90 -79.27
C THR A 284 -36.39 -62.13 -78.41
N SER A 285 -36.41 -63.28 -77.75
CA SER A 285 -35.30 -63.84 -77.03
C SER A 285 -34.00 -63.71 -77.82
N VAL A 286 -33.15 -62.77 -77.41
CA VAL A 286 -31.71 -62.99 -77.49
C VAL A 286 -31.32 -63.56 -76.13
N SER A 287 -31.84 -64.76 -75.87
CA SER A 287 -31.15 -65.72 -75.02
C SER A 287 -29.88 -66.03 -75.79
N VAL A 288 -28.80 -65.34 -75.47
CA VAL A 288 -27.48 -65.69 -75.99
C VAL A 288 -27.21 -67.10 -75.46
N GLN A 289 -27.37 -68.08 -76.36
CA GLN A 289 -26.96 -69.46 -76.16
C GLN A 289 -25.43 -69.51 -76.03
N THR A 290 -24.89 -69.16 -74.86
CA THR A 290 -23.49 -69.43 -74.51
C THR A 290 -23.31 -70.34 -73.31
N GLU A 291 -24.37 -70.99 -72.81
CA GLU A 291 -24.26 -71.77 -71.57
C GLU A 291 -25.00 -73.11 -71.61
N LYS A 292 -24.74 -73.95 -72.61
CA LYS A 292 -25.24 -75.34 -72.53
C LYS A 292 -24.32 -76.45 -73.02
N CYS A 293 -23.11 -76.13 -73.46
CA CYS A 293 -22.13 -77.14 -73.90
C CYS A 293 -20.77 -77.07 -73.19
N ASN A 294 -20.65 -76.34 -72.08
CA ASN A 294 -19.42 -76.31 -71.25
C ASN A 294 -19.69 -76.45 -69.74
N ASN A 295 -20.96 -76.59 -69.33
CA ASN A 295 -21.38 -76.32 -67.95
C ASN A 295 -20.91 -77.37 -66.94
N GLN A 296 -20.78 -78.65 -67.29
CA GLN A 296 -20.41 -79.66 -66.28
C GLN A 296 -18.94 -79.58 -65.84
N MET A 297 -18.03 -79.23 -66.77
CA MET A 297 -16.60 -79.09 -66.46
C MET A 297 -16.29 -77.72 -65.84
N MET A 298 -17.01 -76.66 -66.25
CA MET A 298 -16.95 -75.34 -65.60
C MET A 298 -17.63 -75.31 -64.23
N GLU A 299 -18.75 -76.01 -64.01
CA GLU A 299 -19.40 -76.11 -62.70
C GLU A 299 -18.50 -76.81 -61.69
N LEU A 300 -17.85 -77.92 -62.08
CA LEU A 300 -16.87 -78.60 -61.21
C LEU A 300 -15.68 -77.70 -60.89
N SER A 301 -15.19 -76.91 -61.86
CA SER A 301 -14.12 -75.93 -61.65
C SER A 301 -14.57 -74.78 -60.74
N ASN A 302 -15.77 -74.26 -60.93
CA ASN A 302 -16.36 -73.20 -60.11
C ASN A 302 -16.67 -73.70 -58.70
N ASP A 303 -17.11 -74.94 -58.52
CA ASP A 303 -17.37 -75.54 -57.20
C ASP A 303 -16.06 -75.87 -56.47
N GLN A 304 -15.00 -76.19 -57.20
CA GLN A 304 -13.65 -76.32 -56.65
C GLN A 304 -13.10 -74.95 -56.21
N GLU A 305 -13.15 -73.95 -57.09
CA GLU A 305 -12.73 -72.58 -56.79
C GLU A 305 -13.56 -71.98 -55.64
N LYS A 306 -14.86 -72.23 -55.59
CA LYS A 306 -15.74 -71.81 -54.49
C LYS A 306 -15.35 -72.46 -53.17
N ARG A 307 -14.94 -73.73 -53.16
CA ARG A 307 -14.42 -74.40 -51.96
C ARG A 307 -13.07 -73.82 -51.54
N GLU A 308 -12.18 -73.54 -52.49
CA GLU A 308 -10.90 -72.89 -52.22
C GLU A 308 -11.07 -71.48 -51.67
N LEU A 309 -11.99 -70.68 -52.24
CA LEU A 309 -12.37 -69.37 -51.73
C LEU A 309 -13.02 -69.45 -50.35
N GLN A 310 -13.86 -70.44 -50.08
CA GLN A 310 -14.44 -70.65 -48.75
C GLN A 310 -13.36 -71.00 -47.71
N ASN A 311 -12.40 -71.86 -48.08
CA ASN A 311 -11.27 -72.19 -47.23
C ASN A 311 -10.40 -70.95 -46.96
N LEU A 312 -10.12 -70.16 -48.00
CA LEU A 312 -9.37 -68.91 -47.87
C LEU A 312 -10.10 -67.89 -46.98
N VAL A 313 -11.42 -67.74 -47.13
CA VAL A 313 -12.24 -66.88 -46.25
C VAL A 313 -12.21 -67.37 -44.81
N HIS A 314 -12.22 -68.69 -44.59
CA HIS A 314 -12.12 -69.26 -43.24
C HIS A 314 -10.75 -69.00 -42.62
N GLU A 315 -9.67 -69.20 -43.37
CA GLU A 315 -8.30 -68.93 -42.94
C GLU A 315 -8.09 -67.44 -42.64
N GLN A 316 -8.58 -66.54 -43.51
CA GLN A 316 -8.53 -65.10 -43.28
C GLN A 316 -9.31 -64.69 -42.03
N LYS A 317 -10.47 -65.30 -41.77
CA LYS A 317 -11.23 -65.06 -40.52
C LYS A 317 -10.44 -65.46 -39.29
N LEU A 318 -9.85 -66.66 -39.28
CA LEU A 318 -9.01 -67.11 -38.16
C LEU A 318 -7.80 -66.19 -37.95
N ARG A 319 -7.17 -65.74 -39.05
CA ARG A 319 -6.02 -64.83 -38.97
C ARG A 319 -6.41 -63.44 -38.44
N ILE A 320 -7.57 -62.93 -38.84
CA ILE A 320 -8.12 -61.68 -38.30
C ILE A 320 -8.39 -61.84 -36.81
N GLU A 321 -8.99 -62.95 -36.38
CA GLU A 321 -9.28 -63.21 -34.98
C GLU A 321 -8.00 -63.25 -34.13
N GLU A 322 -6.96 -63.94 -34.61
CA GLU A 322 -5.64 -64.00 -33.96
C GLU A 322 -5.00 -62.60 -33.84
N LEU A 323 -4.99 -61.82 -34.93
CA LEU A 323 -4.45 -60.46 -34.93
C LEU A 323 -5.24 -59.53 -34.00
N THR A 324 -6.56 -59.65 -33.99
CA THR A 324 -7.43 -58.85 -33.12
C THR A 324 -7.15 -59.17 -31.65
N LEU A 325 -7.02 -60.45 -31.31
CA LEU A 325 -6.71 -60.89 -29.94
C LEU A 325 -5.31 -60.41 -29.51
N ARG A 326 -4.33 -60.45 -30.42
CA ARG A 326 -2.99 -59.89 -30.19
C ARG A 326 -3.03 -58.37 -29.98
N ALA A 327 -3.78 -57.63 -30.79
CA ALA A 327 -3.93 -56.19 -30.65
C ALA A 327 -4.56 -55.83 -29.29
N VAL A 328 -5.61 -56.53 -28.86
CA VAL A 328 -6.23 -56.33 -27.54
C VAL A 328 -5.23 -56.56 -26.40
N ARG A 329 -4.42 -57.62 -26.48
CA ARG A 329 -3.37 -57.89 -25.47
C ARG A 329 -2.34 -56.76 -25.40
N LEU A 330 -1.88 -56.27 -26.56
CA LEU A 330 -0.92 -55.17 -26.62
C LEU A 330 -1.51 -53.85 -26.10
N SER A 331 -2.77 -53.55 -26.43
CA SER A 331 -3.47 -52.38 -25.90
C SER A 331 -3.58 -52.43 -24.39
N ARG A 332 -3.92 -53.60 -23.83
CA ARG A 332 -3.95 -53.80 -22.37
C ARG A 332 -2.58 -53.61 -21.74
N GLN A 333 -1.52 -54.16 -22.34
CA GLN A 333 -0.15 -53.96 -21.85
C GLN A 333 0.26 -52.48 -21.87
N LEU A 334 -0.13 -51.73 -22.91
CA LEU A 334 0.11 -50.29 -22.98
C LEU A 334 -0.64 -49.51 -21.90
N GLU A 335 -1.90 -49.87 -21.66
CA GLU A 335 -2.72 -49.26 -20.61
C GLU A 335 -2.13 -49.53 -19.22
N GLU A 336 -1.71 -50.76 -18.94
CA GLU A 336 -1.02 -51.14 -17.70
C GLU A 336 0.27 -50.33 -17.50
N VAL A 337 1.10 -50.15 -18.54
CA VAL A 337 2.31 -49.31 -18.50
C VAL A 337 1.97 -47.83 -18.23
N GLN A 338 0.90 -47.30 -18.83
CA GLN A 338 0.46 -45.93 -18.57
C GLN A 338 -0.03 -45.74 -17.13
N LEU A 339 -0.78 -46.69 -16.58
CA LEU A 339 -1.22 -46.69 -15.17
C LEU A 339 -0.05 -46.70 -14.17
N PHE A 340 1.01 -47.47 -14.45
CA PHE A 340 2.24 -47.44 -13.64
C PHE A 340 2.94 -46.07 -13.66
N LYS A 341 2.87 -45.35 -14.78
CA LYS A 341 3.47 -44.01 -14.92
C LYS A 341 2.77 -42.98 -14.02
N TYR A 342 1.44 -43.04 -13.91
CA TYR A 342 0.66 -42.09 -13.09
C TYR A 342 0.70 -42.38 -11.60
N THR A 343 0.82 -43.65 -11.21
CA THR A 343 0.93 -44.06 -9.79
C THR A 343 2.31 -43.72 -9.21
N THR A 344 3.37 -43.81 -10.01
CA THR A 344 4.73 -43.49 -9.57
C THR A 344 4.96 -41.96 -9.44
N THR A 345 4.20 -41.12 -10.15
CA THR A 345 4.34 -39.65 -10.08
C THR A 345 3.57 -38.99 -8.94
N ASN A 346 2.64 -39.68 -8.28
CA ASN A 346 1.79 -39.08 -7.24
C ASN A 346 2.31 -39.28 -5.81
N ASP A 347 3.45 -39.96 -5.60
CA ASP A 347 3.95 -40.31 -4.25
C ASP A 347 5.42 -39.95 -3.97
N SER A 348 5.98 -38.96 -4.67
CA SER A 348 7.34 -38.45 -4.39
C SER A 348 7.36 -36.96 -4.13
N GLY A 349 6.62 -36.52 -3.12
CA GLY A 349 6.96 -35.32 -2.36
C GLY A 349 8.06 -35.66 -1.36
N LYS A 350 9.29 -35.22 -1.64
CA LYS A 350 10.50 -35.22 -0.79
C LYS A 350 11.36 -36.51 -0.82
N SER A 351 12.44 -36.49 -1.60
CA SER A 351 13.81 -36.67 -1.06
C SER A 351 14.86 -36.57 -2.18
N LEU A 352 16.03 -36.08 -1.79
CA LEU A 352 17.17 -35.62 -2.58
C LEU A 352 18.02 -36.75 -3.21
N LYS A 353 18.82 -36.34 -4.21
CA LYS A 353 20.16 -36.84 -4.61
C LYS A 353 20.25 -38.01 -5.62
N ASN A 354 20.99 -37.69 -6.68
CA ASN A 354 21.98 -38.51 -7.37
C ASN A 354 21.65 -39.99 -7.61
N SER A 355 21.18 -40.31 -8.81
CA SER A 355 21.70 -41.49 -9.51
C SER A 355 21.45 -41.39 -11.02
N GLN A 356 22.55 -41.29 -11.77
CA GLN A 356 22.73 -42.03 -13.01
C GLN A 356 23.78 -43.13 -12.71
N PRO A 357 23.97 -44.17 -13.54
CA PRO A 357 23.22 -44.58 -14.74
C PRO A 357 22.87 -46.08 -14.76
N SER A 358 21.84 -46.47 -15.50
CA SER A 358 21.80 -47.82 -16.08
C SER A 358 21.29 -47.76 -17.51
N LYS A 359 22.21 -48.04 -18.43
CA LYS A 359 22.01 -48.24 -19.85
C LYS A 359 20.92 -49.28 -20.08
N THR A 360 19.81 -48.87 -20.67
CA THR A 360 19.04 -49.73 -21.58
C THR A 360 18.79 -48.94 -22.84
N ILE A 361 19.47 -49.38 -23.89
CA ILE A 361 19.36 -48.91 -25.26
C ILE A 361 17.95 -49.24 -25.74
N LEU A 362 17.11 -48.23 -25.98
CA LEU A 362 16.00 -48.28 -26.94
C LEU A 362 15.87 -46.88 -27.55
N SER A 363 16.65 -46.69 -28.61
CA SER A 363 16.59 -45.56 -29.53
C SER A 363 15.25 -45.59 -30.26
N GLU A 364 14.41 -44.56 -30.07
CA GLU A 364 13.41 -44.02 -31.02
C GLU A 364 12.53 -42.95 -30.32
N SER A 365 13.09 -41.76 -30.02
CA SER A 365 12.33 -40.50 -29.88
C SER A 365 13.27 -39.29 -29.72
N SER A 366 14.21 -39.12 -30.66
CA SER A 366 15.21 -38.05 -30.67
C SER A 366 14.64 -36.63 -30.76
N SER A 367 13.38 -36.44 -31.20
CA SER A 367 12.85 -35.10 -31.48
C SER A 367 12.27 -34.39 -30.24
N THR A 368 11.84 -35.12 -29.21
CA THR A 368 11.17 -34.51 -28.06
C THR A 368 12.16 -34.21 -26.93
N ASP A 369 13.20 -35.03 -26.77
CA ASP A 369 14.24 -34.79 -25.77
C ASP A 369 15.12 -33.58 -26.15
N ASP A 370 15.45 -33.41 -27.44
CA ASP A 370 16.20 -32.25 -27.92
C ASP A 370 15.44 -30.92 -27.68
N VAL A 371 14.13 -30.92 -27.88
CA VAL A 371 13.27 -29.74 -27.63
C VAL A 371 13.20 -29.42 -26.13
N ILE A 372 13.11 -30.43 -25.27
CA ILE A 372 13.09 -30.24 -23.81
C ILE A 372 14.47 -29.77 -23.31
N GLN A 373 15.56 -30.31 -23.85
CA GLN A 373 16.91 -29.87 -23.51
C GLN A 373 17.18 -28.44 -23.99
N ASP A 374 16.75 -28.07 -25.20
CA ASP A 374 16.87 -26.70 -25.70
C ASP A 374 16.03 -25.72 -24.87
N ALA A 375 14.77 -26.07 -24.56
CA ALA A 375 13.92 -25.26 -23.69
C ALA A 375 14.56 -25.06 -22.30
N LYS A 376 15.17 -26.10 -21.73
CA LYS A 376 15.86 -26.03 -20.45
C LYS A 376 17.12 -25.17 -20.51
N GLN A 377 17.92 -25.27 -21.57
CA GLN A 377 19.09 -24.41 -21.76
C GLN A 377 18.68 -22.96 -21.99
N ARG A 378 17.60 -22.72 -22.74
CA ARG A 378 17.06 -21.39 -22.99
C ARG A 378 16.50 -20.74 -21.72
N LEU A 379 15.81 -21.51 -20.87
CA LEU A 379 15.37 -21.05 -19.56
C LEU A 379 16.56 -20.65 -18.69
N LYS A 380 17.62 -21.47 -18.65
CA LYS A 380 18.84 -21.16 -17.90
C LYS A 380 19.53 -19.88 -18.37
N ARG A 381 19.61 -19.65 -19.69
CA ARG A 381 20.14 -18.39 -20.25
C ARG A 381 19.29 -17.19 -19.84
N LEU A 382 17.96 -17.32 -19.89
CA LEU A 382 17.05 -16.27 -19.44
C LEU A 382 17.22 -15.96 -17.96
N GLU A 383 17.33 -16.97 -17.09
CA GLU A 383 17.58 -16.78 -15.66
C GLU A 383 18.90 -16.03 -15.41
N GLU A 384 19.98 -16.38 -16.13
CA GLU A 384 21.27 -15.69 -16.04
C GLU A 384 21.20 -14.24 -16.55
N GLU A 385 20.44 -13.96 -17.62
CA GLU A 385 20.18 -12.61 -18.13
C GLU A 385 19.34 -11.78 -17.16
N THR A 386 18.33 -12.38 -16.52
CA THR A 386 17.49 -11.70 -15.52
C THR A 386 18.34 -11.31 -14.31
N LEU A 387 19.19 -12.21 -13.84
CA LEU A 387 20.08 -11.97 -12.71
C LEU A 387 21.13 -10.88 -13.03
N LYS A 388 21.63 -10.83 -14.28
CA LYS A 388 22.49 -9.73 -14.75
C LYS A 388 21.75 -8.40 -14.87
N ALA A 389 20.50 -8.40 -15.33
CA ALA A 389 19.69 -7.20 -15.43
C ALA A 389 19.39 -6.62 -14.04
N ASP A 390 19.05 -7.48 -13.07
CA ASP A 390 18.87 -7.08 -11.67
C ASP A 390 20.16 -6.50 -11.09
N GLN A 391 21.31 -7.15 -11.30
CA GLN A 391 22.60 -6.62 -10.88
C GLN A 391 22.92 -5.27 -11.52
N PHE A 392 22.58 -5.07 -12.80
CA PHE A 392 22.80 -3.80 -13.49
C PHE A 392 21.90 -2.69 -12.94
N TYR A 393 20.64 -3.01 -12.63
CA TYR A 393 19.68 -2.10 -12.00
C TYR A 393 20.16 -1.67 -10.60
N PHE A 394 20.54 -2.63 -9.75
CA PHE A 394 21.08 -2.34 -8.43
C PHE A 394 22.38 -1.52 -8.50
N ASN A 395 23.28 -1.84 -9.42
CA ASN A 395 24.52 -1.07 -9.61
C ASN A 395 24.26 0.35 -10.13
N SER A 396 23.22 0.56 -10.95
CA SER A 396 22.85 1.88 -11.47
C SER A 396 22.19 2.75 -10.39
N ILE A 397 21.40 2.16 -9.49
CA ILE A 397 20.84 2.85 -8.31
C ILE A 397 21.96 3.24 -7.34
N ILE A 398 22.95 2.38 -7.12
CA ILE A 398 24.05 2.64 -6.18
C ILE A 398 25.06 3.65 -6.74
N LYS A 399 25.24 3.73 -8.06
CA LYS A 399 26.21 4.63 -8.71
C LYS A 399 25.62 5.96 -9.20
N SER A 400 24.32 6.20 -9.05
CA SER A 400 23.77 7.53 -9.32
C SER A 400 24.16 8.47 -8.18
N PRO A 401 25.02 9.48 -8.41
CA PRO A 401 25.27 10.49 -7.40
C PRO A 401 23.99 11.34 -7.26
N LEU A 402 23.58 11.58 -6.01
CA LEU A 402 22.68 12.67 -5.65
C LEU A 402 23.37 14.01 -5.89
#